data_AF-A0AAN0NHB8-F1
#
_entry.id   AF-A0AAN0NHB8-F1
#
_cell.length_a   1.000
_cell.length_b   1.000
_cell.length_c   1.000
_cell.angle_alpha   90.00
_cell.angle_beta   90.00
_cell.angle_gamma   90.00
#
_symmetry.space_group_name_H-M   'P 1'
#
loop_
_entity.id
_entity.type
_entity.pdbx_description
1 polymer ?
#
loop_
_entity_poly.entity_id
_entity_poly.type
_entity_poly.pdbx_seq_one_letter_code
_entity_poly.pdbx_strand_id
1 'polypeptide(L)'
;MRHGYEEILHNAAQEVDYVADFLDDLKTVEETRKLWRAWSGVLDHYVKAVSALRRATDQGKSKGWSDSLLADQKSDPLLQYAFQSRDHASHVFEDKREAIPRAVSIGGMISLSGNSSVTLLNNRVVGSDGSVRKLPDGTLSTKDGRYDAGSIPIDAVNEHAHFVVLKGVKTRSGVWSVPNPETDPSNQAIEIAQHVSDWLKARLAEATEMAKAEKEK
;
A
#
# COMPACT_ATOMS: atom_id res chain seq x y z
N MET A 1 8.57 27.90 17.64
CA MET A 1 7.72 26.72 17.84
C MET A 1 6.69 26.97 18.93
N ARG A 2 5.68 26.10 19.04
CA ARG A 2 4.65 26.16 20.09
C ARG A 2 5.22 25.75 21.45
N HIS A 3 4.72 26.28 22.56
CA HIS A 3 5.07 25.74 23.87
C HIS A 3 4.68 24.25 23.99
N GLY A 4 5.58 23.42 24.52
CA GLY A 4 5.40 21.96 24.57
C GLY A 4 5.68 21.23 23.25
N TYR A 5 6.34 21.87 22.28
CA TYR A 5 6.63 21.25 20.98
C TYR A 5 7.42 19.94 21.07
N GLU A 6 8.25 19.74 22.10
CA GLU A 6 9.11 18.57 22.23
C GLU A 6 8.31 17.27 22.35
N GLU A 7 7.31 17.25 23.22
CA GLU A 7 6.42 16.09 23.40
C GLU A 7 5.58 15.86 22.12
N ILE A 8 5.16 16.93 21.45
CA ILE A 8 4.41 16.84 20.20
C ILE A 8 5.28 16.26 19.08
N LEU A 9 6.56 16.64 19.00
CA LEU A 9 7.52 16.08 18.04
C LEU A 9 7.89 14.63 18.36
N HIS A 10 7.97 14.27 19.64
CA HIS A 10 8.14 12.86 20.03
C HIS A 10 6.96 12.01 19.54
N ASN A 11 5.73 12.49 19.75
CA ASN A 11 4.53 11.83 19.22
C ASN A 11 4.56 11.77 17.69
N ALA A 12 4.98 12.85 17.01
CA ALA A 12 5.12 12.84 15.56
C ALA A 12 6.10 11.77 15.09
N ALA A 13 7.25 11.61 15.77
CA ALA A 13 8.24 10.59 15.45
C ALA A 13 7.66 9.17 15.58
N GLN A 14 6.94 8.88 16.67
CA GLN A 14 6.27 7.58 16.85
C GLN A 14 5.29 7.28 15.72
N GLU A 15 4.50 8.27 15.29
CA GLU A 15 3.57 8.12 14.17
C GLU A 15 4.29 7.85 12.84
N VAL A 16 5.46 8.47 12.61
CA VAL A 16 6.31 8.19 11.44
C VAL A 16 6.87 6.76 11.47
N ASP A 17 7.28 6.29 12.64
CA ASP A 17 7.77 4.92 12.83
C ASP A 17 6.64 3.91 12.53
N TYR A 18 5.43 4.14 13.04
CA TYR A 18 4.27 3.28 12.73
C TYR A 18 3.94 3.24 11.23
N VAL A 19 4.09 4.35 10.50
CA VAL A 19 3.93 4.33 9.03
C VAL A 19 4.96 3.39 8.39
N ALA A 20 6.20 3.40 8.86
CA ALA A 20 7.25 2.52 8.35
C ALA A 20 6.97 1.04 8.68
N ASP A 21 6.50 0.75 9.90
CA ASP A 21 6.13 -0.60 10.33
C ASP A 21 4.99 -1.16 9.46
N PHE A 22 3.92 -0.37 9.25
CA PHE A 22 2.80 -0.80 8.42
C PHE A 22 3.14 -0.90 6.92
N LEU A 23 4.12 -0.14 6.45
CA LEU A 23 4.68 -0.30 5.11
C LEU A 23 5.45 -1.64 4.99
N ASP A 24 6.20 -2.02 6.01
CA ASP A 24 6.87 -3.32 6.04
C ASP A 24 5.87 -4.47 6.08
N ASP A 25 4.82 -4.36 6.91
CA ASP A 25 3.68 -5.29 6.91
C ASP A 25 3.05 -5.38 5.50
N LEU A 26 2.84 -4.25 4.81
CA LEU A 26 2.25 -4.25 3.48
C LEU A 26 3.10 -5.01 2.44
N LYS A 27 4.43 -5.03 2.63
CA LYS A 27 5.38 -5.75 1.77
C LYS A 27 5.50 -7.24 2.12
N THR A 28 5.32 -7.60 3.39
CA THR A 28 5.71 -8.92 3.92
C THR A 28 4.55 -9.79 4.37
N VAL A 29 3.36 -9.22 4.59
CA VAL A 29 2.24 -9.91 5.21
C VAL A 29 1.84 -11.16 4.44
N GLU A 30 1.57 -12.25 5.15
CA GLU A 30 1.20 -13.52 4.50
C GLU A 30 -0.28 -13.69 4.25
N GLU A 31 -1.12 -13.04 5.06
CA GLU A 31 -2.56 -13.17 4.99
C GLU A 31 -3.19 -12.01 4.22
N THR A 32 -3.96 -12.32 3.17
CA THR A 32 -4.68 -11.33 2.35
C THR A 32 -5.57 -10.41 3.18
N ARG A 33 -6.19 -10.91 4.26
CA ARG A 33 -7.06 -10.11 5.13
C ARG A 33 -6.31 -9.02 5.91
N LYS A 34 -5.01 -9.21 6.14
CA LYS A 34 -4.17 -8.27 6.88
C LYS A 34 -3.60 -7.16 5.98
N LEU A 35 -3.54 -7.35 4.66
CA LEU A 35 -3.10 -6.31 3.70
C LEU A 35 -3.87 -5.00 3.85
N TRP A 36 -5.20 -5.08 3.95
CA TRP A 36 -6.00 -3.87 4.12
C TRP A 36 -5.80 -3.20 5.47
N ARG A 37 -5.53 -3.98 6.52
CA ARG A 37 -5.18 -3.44 7.83
C ARG A 37 -3.84 -2.70 7.76
N ALA A 38 -2.84 -3.26 7.08
CA ALA A 38 -1.55 -2.62 6.87
C ALA A 38 -1.70 -1.29 6.11
N TRP A 39 -2.41 -1.32 4.98
CA TRP A 39 -2.71 -0.10 4.20
C TRP A 39 -3.47 0.95 5.02
N SER A 40 -4.52 0.55 5.75
CA SER A 40 -5.26 1.46 6.62
C SER A 40 -4.39 2.03 7.75
N GLY A 41 -3.43 1.25 8.26
CA GLY A 41 -2.45 1.69 9.24
C GLY A 41 -1.55 2.80 8.69
N VAL A 42 -0.97 2.60 7.50
CA VAL A 42 -0.19 3.63 6.78
C VAL A 42 -0.99 4.93 6.68
N LEU A 43 -2.24 4.85 6.21
CA LEU A 43 -3.08 6.03 5.99
C LEU A 43 -3.43 6.79 7.28
N ASP A 44 -3.77 6.07 8.35
CA ASP A 44 -4.14 6.68 9.62
C ASP A 44 -2.95 7.35 10.31
N HIS A 45 -1.83 6.62 10.42
CA HIS A 45 -0.60 7.12 11.04
C HIS A 45 0.03 8.26 10.23
N TYR A 46 -0.09 8.25 8.90
CA TYR A 46 0.28 9.39 8.06
C TYR A 46 -0.45 10.69 8.45
N VAL A 47 -1.78 10.65 8.56
CA VAL A 47 -2.56 11.85 8.89
C VAL A 47 -2.30 12.31 10.32
N LYS A 48 -2.06 11.38 11.25
CA LYS A 48 -1.67 11.69 12.63
C LYS A 48 -0.29 12.33 12.70
N ALA A 49 0.70 11.79 11.99
CA ALA A 49 2.05 12.35 11.90
C ALA A 49 2.03 13.78 11.37
N VAL A 50 1.35 14.04 10.25
CA VAL A 50 1.18 15.39 9.69
C VAL A 50 0.49 16.32 10.70
N SER A 51 -0.58 15.85 11.35
CA SER A 51 -1.30 16.65 12.37
C SER A 51 -0.40 17.00 13.55
N ALA A 52 0.43 16.07 14.03
CA ALA A 52 1.39 16.32 15.12
C ALA A 52 2.49 17.31 14.70
N LEU A 53 3.12 17.10 13.54
CA LEU A 53 4.13 18.02 12.99
C LEU A 53 3.60 19.44 12.87
N ARG A 54 2.38 19.60 12.35
CA ARG A 54 1.71 20.90 12.27
C ARG A 54 1.48 21.51 13.64
N ARG A 55 0.93 20.77 14.60
CA ARG A 55 0.68 21.29 15.95
C ARG A 55 1.95 21.74 16.66
N ALA A 56 3.10 21.12 16.39
CA ALA A 56 4.38 21.54 16.95
C ALA A 56 4.88 22.86 16.33
N THR A 57 4.55 23.11 15.06
CA THR A 57 5.16 24.16 14.23
C THR A 57 4.21 25.29 13.83
N ASP A 58 2.92 25.21 14.14
CA ASP A 58 1.85 26.15 13.72
C ASP A 58 1.94 27.59 14.27
N GLN A 59 2.90 27.86 15.15
CA GLN A 59 3.07 29.14 15.84
C GLN A 59 4.49 29.71 15.72
N GLY A 60 4.59 31.05 15.80
CA GLY A 60 5.85 31.77 15.83
C GLY A 60 6.64 31.64 14.52
N LYS A 61 7.98 31.57 14.63
CA LYS A 61 8.89 31.55 13.48
C LYS A 61 8.80 30.29 12.62
N SER A 62 8.27 29.19 13.17
CA SER A 62 8.11 27.91 12.46
C SER A 62 6.81 27.83 11.64
N LYS A 63 5.93 28.83 11.71
CA LYS A 63 4.63 28.80 11.02
C LYS A 63 4.76 28.63 9.50
N GLY A 64 5.72 29.32 8.87
CA GLY A 64 5.95 29.21 7.43
C GLY A 64 6.33 27.78 7.00
N TRP A 65 7.05 27.06 7.85
CA TRP A 65 7.35 25.64 7.62
C TRP A 65 6.09 24.78 7.71
N SER A 66 5.22 25.00 8.70
CA SER A 66 3.92 24.30 8.80
C SER A 66 3.03 24.55 7.57
N ASP A 67 3.07 25.75 7.00
CA ASP A 67 2.28 26.09 5.81
C ASP A 67 2.88 25.39 4.57
N SER A 68 4.21 25.28 4.47
CA SER A 68 4.87 24.52 3.40
C SER A 68 4.55 23.02 3.45
N LEU A 69 4.52 22.43 4.64
CA LEU A 69 4.14 21.03 4.85
C LEU A 69 2.74 20.73 4.28
N LEU A 70 1.79 21.65 4.47
CA LEU A 70 0.45 21.54 3.89
C LEU A 70 0.42 21.78 2.39
N ALA A 71 1.25 22.70 1.90
CA ALA A 71 1.34 22.98 0.48
C ALA A 71 1.81 21.71 -0.26
N ASP A 72 2.85 21.05 0.24
CA ASP A 72 3.36 19.81 -0.36
C ASP A 72 2.32 18.70 -0.35
N GLN A 73 1.66 18.47 0.78
CA GLN A 73 0.59 17.46 0.89
C GLN A 73 -0.53 17.69 -0.13
N LYS A 74 -0.78 18.94 -0.52
CA LYS A 74 -1.82 19.30 -1.51
C LYS A 74 -1.32 19.30 -2.95
N SER A 75 -0.03 19.53 -3.18
CA SER A 75 0.53 19.60 -4.53
C SER A 75 1.06 18.26 -5.02
N ASP A 76 1.46 17.38 -4.11
CA ASP A 76 1.94 16.04 -4.43
C ASP A 76 0.76 15.06 -4.60
N PRO A 77 0.57 14.46 -5.80
CA PRO A 77 -0.56 13.58 -6.06
C PRO A 77 -0.61 12.33 -5.16
N LEU A 78 0.54 11.78 -4.76
CA LEU A 78 0.62 10.58 -3.93
C LEU A 78 0.21 10.92 -2.49
N LEU A 79 0.75 12.00 -1.95
CA LEU A 79 0.43 12.48 -0.60
C LEU A 79 -1.03 12.91 -0.48
N GLN A 80 -1.54 13.56 -1.52
CA GLN A 80 -2.91 14.03 -1.59
C GLN A 80 -3.89 12.86 -1.69
N TYR A 81 -3.63 11.89 -2.56
CA TYR A 81 -4.45 10.69 -2.67
C TYR A 81 -4.49 9.91 -1.35
N ALA A 82 -3.35 9.73 -0.66
CA ALA A 82 -3.31 9.06 0.63
C ALA A 82 -4.16 9.80 1.69
N PHE A 83 -4.07 11.14 1.73
CA PHE A 83 -4.84 11.96 2.65
C PHE A 83 -6.36 11.83 2.40
N GLN A 84 -6.76 11.91 1.13
CA GLN A 84 -8.17 11.81 0.74
C GLN A 84 -8.71 10.39 0.90
N SER A 85 -7.87 9.38 0.72
CA SER A 85 -8.21 7.97 0.96
C SER A 85 -8.54 7.72 2.43
N ARG A 86 -7.75 8.31 3.35
CA ARG A 86 -8.03 8.28 4.78
C ARG A 86 -9.33 9.00 5.13
N ASP A 87 -9.53 10.20 4.58
CA ASP A 87 -10.74 11.01 4.81
C ASP A 87 -12.00 10.27 4.35
N HIS A 88 -11.94 9.70 3.14
CA HIS A 88 -12.99 8.84 2.59
C HIS A 88 -13.29 7.64 3.50
N ALA A 89 -12.27 6.90 3.94
CA ALA A 89 -12.45 5.75 4.83
C ALA A 89 -13.06 6.12 6.20
N SER A 90 -12.89 7.36 6.65
CA SER A 90 -13.48 7.88 7.89
C SER A 90 -14.96 8.26 7.74
N HIS A 91 -15.42 8.48 6.51
CA HIS A 91 -16.74 9.04 6.21
C HIS A 91 -17.66 8.10 5.41
N VAL A 92 -17.12 7.13 4.69
CA VAL A 92 -17.87 6.17 3.88
C VAL A 92 -17.75 4.79 4.53
N PHE A 93 -18.86 4.32 5.10
CA PHE A 93 -18.95 3.05 5.82
C PHE A 93 -19.05 1.81 4.89
N GLU A 94 -19.08 1.99 3.57
CA GLU A 94 -19.65 0.99 2.65
C GLU A 94 -18.79 0.61 1.43
N ASP A 95 -17.68 1.28 1.16
CA ASP A 95 -16.84 0.86 0.03
C ASP A 95 -16.14 -0.46 0.36
N LYS A 96 -16.41 -1.48 -0.48
CA LYS A 96 -15.85 -2.82 -0.32
C LYS A 96 -14.33 -2.73 -0.42
N ARG A 97 -13.71 -2.97 0.72
CA ARG A 97 -12.27 -3.18 0.87
C ARG A 97 -11.88 -4.38 0.02
N GLU A 98 -11.09 -4.15 -1.01
CA GLU A 98 -10.72 -5.19 -1.97
C GLU A 98 -9.23 -5.47 -1.90
N ALA A 99 -8.91 -6.73 -1.67
CA ALA A 99 -7.57 -7.27 -1.81
C ALA A 99 -7.67 -8.50 -2.69
N ILE A 100 -6.81 -8.60 -3.70
CA ILE A 100 -6.73 -9.78 -4.55
C ILE A 100 -5.91 -10.82 -3.79
N PRO A 101 -6.42 -12.04 -3.58
CA PRO A 101 -5.69 -13.09 -2.89
C PRO A 101 -4.54 -13.61 -3.75
N ARG A 102 -3.59 -14.30 -3.10
CA ARG A 102 -2.55 -15.04 -3.81
C ARG A 102 -3.20 -16.06 -4.71
N ALA A 103 -2.59 -16.27 -5.86
CA ALA A 103 -3.07 -17.26 -6.79
C ALA A 103 -1.92 -17.93 -7.52
N VAL A 104 -2.13 -19.18 -7.87
CA VAL A 104 -1.27 -19.93 -8.78
C VAL A 104 -2.00 -20.08 -10.10
N SER A 105 -1.30 -19.82 -11.19
CA SER A 105 -1.85 -20.02 -12.54
C SER A 105 -1.00 -20.98 -13.36
N ILE A 106 -1.69 -21.77 -14.19
CA ILE A 106 -1.06 -22.68 -15.15
C ILE A 106 -1.50 -22.22 -16.54
N GLY A 107 -0.56 -21.65 -17.31
CA GLY A 107 -0.90 -20.93 -18.54
C GLY A 107 -1.88 -19.77 -18.30
N GLY A 108 -2.64 -19.39 -19.32
CA GLY A 108 -3.63 -18.30 -19.26
C GLY A 108 -5.07 -18.73 -18.96
N MET A 109 -5.31 -19.98 -18.54
CA MET A 109 -6.67 -20.55 -18.45
C MET A 109 -7.12 -20.91 -17.04
N ILE A 110 -6.20 -21.31 -16.16
CA ILE A 110 -6.54 -21.80 -14.82
C ILE A 110 -5.81 -20.93 -13.79
N SER A 111 -6.58 -20.41 -12.84
CA SER A 111 -6.09 -19.67 -11.68
C SER A 111 -6.71 -20.25 -10.41
N LEU A 112 -5.87 -20.59 -9.44
CA LEU A 112 -6.24 -21.23 -8.18
C LEU A 112 -5.81 -20.34 -7.03
N SER A 113 -6.74 -19.96 -6.17
CA SER A 113 -6.48 -19.18 -4.95
C SER A 113 -6.80 -19.99 -3.69
N GLY A 114 -6.16 -19.64 -2.57
CA GLY A 114 -6.41 -20.30 -1.29
C GLY A 114 -5.97 -21.77 -1.27
N ASN A 115 -6.64 -22.58 -0.45
CA ASN A 115 -6.39 -24.02 -0.35
C ASN A 115 -7.21 -24.74 -1.42
N SER A 116 -6.56 -25.15 -2.51
CA SER A 116 -7.23 -25.73 -3.68
C SER A 116 -6.41 -26.85 -4.28
N SER A 117 -7.03 -27.70 -5.10
CA SER A 117 -6.34 -28.71 -5.89
C SER A 117 -7.01 -28.86 -7.25
N VAL A 118 -6.20 -28.92 -8.30
CA VAL A 118 -6.65 -29.16 -9.67
C VAL A 118 -5.94 -30.38 -10.23
N THR A 119 -6.67 -31.18 -10.99
CA THR A 119 -6.12 -32.28 -11.78
C THR A 119 -6.41 -32.03 -13.24
N LEU A 120 -5.35 -32.10 -14.05
CA LEU A 120 -5.33 -31.80 -15.46
C LEU A 120 -5.00 -33.07 -16.24
N LEU A 121 -5.92 -33.46 -17.13
CA LEU A 121 -5.82 -34.68 -17.91
C LEU A 121 -6.14 -34.40 -19.38
N ASN A 122 -5.27 -34.88 -20.27
CA ASN A 122 -5.41 -34.76 -21.71
C ASN A 122 -5.48 -33.32 -22.23
N ASN A 123 -4.76 -32.38 -21.61
CA ASN A 123 -4.78 -30.99 -22.04
C ASN A 123 -4.07 -30.79 -23.38
N ARG A 124 -4.77 -30.21 -24.35
CA ARG A 124 -4.27 -29.98 -25.71
C ARG A 124 -4.79 -28.65 -26.25
N VAL A 125 -3.96 -27.96 -27.02
CA VAL A 125 -4.36 -26.83 -27.87
C VAL A 125 -4.40 -27.33 -29.30
N VAL A 126 -5.52 -27.13 -29.99
CA VAL A 126 -5.66 -27.45 -31.41
C VAL A 126 -5.67 -26.14 -32.20
N GLY A 127 -4.67 -25.95 -33.05
CA GLY A 127 -4.54 -24.80 -33.93
C GLY A 127 -5.54 -24.85 -35.09
N SER A 128 -5.79 -23.68 -35.70
CA SER A 128 -6.65 -23.57 -36.89
C SER A 128 -6.10 -24.30 -38.11
N ASP A 129 -4.81 -24.61 -38.11
CA ASP A 129 -4.09 -25.43 -39.10
C ASP A 129 -4.16 -26.93 -38.80
N GLY A 130 -4.85 -27.34 -37.73
CA GLY A 130 -4.91 -28.73 -37.27
C GLY A 130 -3.69 -29.18 -36.45
N SER A 131 -2.75 -28.28 -36.16
CA SER A 131 -1.64 -28.60 -35.24
C SER A 131 -2.16 -28.89 -33.84
N VAL A 132 -1.57 -29.88 -33.16
CA VAL A 132 -1.95 -30.25 -31.79
C VAL A 132 -0.74 -30.08 -30.88
N ARG A 133 -0.83 -29.15 -29.93
CA ARG A 133 0.18 -28.95 -28.89
C ARG A 133 -0.31 -29.51 -27.57
N LYS A 134 0.41 -30.47 -27.01
CA LYS A 134 0.12 -31.00 -25.67
C LYS A 134 0.50 -29.96 -24.62
N LEU A 135 -0.41 -29.67 -23.69
CA LEU A 135 -0.14 -28.87 -22.50
C LEU A 135 0.20 -29.80 -21.32
N PRO A 136 0.74 -29.25 -20.22
CA PRO A 136 1.04 -30.05 -19.03
C PRO A 136 -0.22 -30.78 -18.52
N ASP A 137 -0.07 -32.09 -18.33
CA ASP A 137 -0.98 -32.92 -17.55
C ASP A 137 -0.38 -33.10 -16.16
N GLY A 138 -1.22 -33.27 -15.15
CA GLY A 138 -0.77 -33.52 -13.79
C GLY A 138 -1.69 -32.95 -12.74
N THR A 139 -1.26 -33.04 -11.49
CA THR A 139 -1.94 -32.43 -10.34
C THR A 139 -1.20 -31.18 -9.90
N LEU A 140 -1.94 -30.21 -9.37
CA LEU A 140 -1.38 -29.06 -8.68
C LEU A 140 -2.28 -28.72 -7.48
N SER A 141 -1.70 -28.73 -6.30
CA SER A 141 -2.31 -28.24 -5.07
C SER A 141 -1.72 -26.89 -4.69
N THR A 142 -2.57 -26.03 -4.16
CA THR A 142 -2.20 -24.75 -3.60
C THR A 142 -2.51 -24.71 -2.12
N LYS A 143 -1.63 -24.07 -1.37
CA LYS A 143 -1.85 -23.70 0.03
C LYS A 143 -1.78 -22.19 0.14
N ASP A 144 -2.87 -21.58 0.60
CA ASP A 144 -3.05 -20.13 0.68
C ASP A 144 -2.70 -19.40 -0.64
N GLY A 145 -3.00 -20.03 -1.78
CA GLY A 145 -2.75 -19.48 -3.11
C GLY A 145 -1.29 -19.51 -3.57
N ARG A 146 -0.41 -20.24 -2.88
CA ARG A 146 0.96 -20.60 -3.33
C ARG A 146 1.01 -22.05 -3.76
N TYR A 147 1.97 -22.41 -4.61
CA TYR A 147 2.19 -23.80 -4.99
C TYR A 147 2.62 -24.61 -3.75
N ASP A 148 1.95 -25.74 -3.53
CA ASP A 148 2.21 -26.60 -2.37
C ASP A 148 2.79 -27.95 -2.81
N ALA A 149 2.10 -28.65 -3.72
CA ALA A 149 2.55 -29.91 -4.28
C ALA A 149 1.91 -30.19 -5.64
N GLY A 150 2.40 -31.21 -6.34
CA GLY A 150 1.81 -31.64 -7.61
C GLY A 150 2.79 -32.36 -8.51
N SER A 151 2.26 -32.85 -9.64
CA SER A 151 3.06 -33.41 -10.73
C SER A 151 3.23 -32.45 -11.92
N ILE A 152 2.55 -31.31 -11.91
CA ILE A 152 2.76 -30.25 -12.91
C ILE A 152 4.15 -29.62 -12.68
N PRO A 153 4.98 -29.49 -13.73
CA PRO A 153 6.30 -28.88 -13.63
C PRO A 153 6.25 -27.43 -13.12
N ILE A 154 7.14 -27.07 -12.20
CA ILE A 154 7.14 -25.75 -11.54
C ILE A 154 7.38 -24.59 -12.51
N ASP A 155 8.09 -24.82 -13.61
CA ASP A 155 8.33 -23.86 -14.69
C ASP A 155 7.05 -23.55 -15.51
N ALA A 156 6.03 -24.41 -15.42
CA ALA A 156 4.71 -24.16 -16.00
C ALA A 156 3.77 -23.40 -15.04
N VAL A 157 4.23 -23.11 -13.82
CA VAL A 157 3.45 -22.51 -12.74
C VAL A 157 3.86 -21.06 -12.57
N ASN A 158 2.90 -20.13 -12.67
CA ASN A 158 3.11 -18.73 -12.33
C ASN A 158 2.40 -18.40 -11.03
N GLU A 159 3.15 -17.98 -10.02
CA GLU A 159 2.60 -17.48 -8.77
C GLU A 159 2.33 -15.98 -8.84
N HIS A 160 1.18 -15.58 -8.31
CA HIS A 160 0.75 -14.20 -8.20
C HIS A 160 0.66 -13.83 -6.73
N ALA A 161 1.38 -12.79 -6.35
CA ALA A 161 1.28 -12.22 -5.01
C ALA A 161 -0.11 -11.62 -4.79
N HIS A 162 -0.58 -11.66 -3.55
CA HIS A 162 -1.72 -10.85 -3.14
C HIS A 162 -1.35 -9.36 -3.09
N PHE A 163 -2.35 -8.49 -3.23
CA PHE A 163 -2.14 -7.06 -3.13
C PHE A 163 -3.43 -6.32 -2.82
N VAL A 164 -3.29 -5.07 -2.36
CA VAL A 164 -4.40 -4.16 -2.12
C VAL A 164 -4.85 -3.55 -3.44
N VAL A 165 -6.15 -3.61 -3.73
CA VAL A 165 -6.73 -2.94 -4.89
C VAL A 165 -7.08 -1.51 -4.51
N LEU A 166 -6.39 -0.55 -5.10
CA LEU A 166 -6.70 0.86 -4.94
C LEU A 166 -7.80 1.28 -5.91
N LYS A 167 -8.70 2.16 -5.44
CA LYS A 167 -9.81 2.69 -6.23
C LYS A 167 -9.87 4.19 -6.07
N GLY A 168 -10.42 4.87 -7.07
CA GLY A 168 -10.66 6.30 -6.95
C GLY A 168 -11.57 6.60 -5.76
N VAL A 169 -11.18 7.56 -4.92
CA VAL A 169 -11.90 7.91 -3.69
C VAL A 169 -12.72 9.17 -3.89
N LYS A 170 -13.94 9.18 -3.35
CA LYS A 170 -14.84 10.35 -3.40
C LYS A 170 -14.97 10.95 -2.02
N THR A 171 -14.56 12.20 -1.86
CA THR A 171 -14.76 12.97 -0.63
C THR A 171 -15.70 14.14 -0.91
N ARG A 172 -16.00 14.95 0.11
CA ARG A 172 -16.77 16.19 -0.05
C ARG A 172 -16.07 17.19 -0.98
N SER A 173 -14.75 17.10 -1.10
CA SER A 173 -13.91 18.02 -1.86
C SER A 173 -13.73 17.63 -3.33
N GLY A 174 -14.13 16.42 -3.73
CA GLY A 174 -14.00 15.97 -5.12
C GLY A 174 -13.83 14.46 -5.26
N VAL A 175 -13.41 14.06 -6.46
CA VAL A 175 -13.03 12.68 -6.80
C VAL A 175 -11.54 12.65 -7.04
N TRP A 176 -10.86 11.70 -6.41
CA TRP A 176 -9.42 11.53 -6.47
C TRP A 176 -9.10 10.18 -7.09
N SER A 177 -8.56 10.18 -8.31
CA SER A 177 -8.10 8.98 -8.99
C SER A 177 -6.86 8.40 -8.32
N VAL A 178 -6.66 7.08 -8.47
CA VAL A 178 -5.41 6.43 -8.05
C VAL A 178 -4.26 7.05 -8.85
N PRO A 179 -3.22 7.59 -8.20
CA PRO A 179 -2.06 8.14 -8.89
C PRO A 179 -1.22 7.02 -9.53
N ASN A 180 -0.38 7.37 -10.50
CA ASN A 180 0.49 6.45 -11.23
C ASN A 180 -0.25 5.22 -11.80
N PRO A 181 -1.23 5.42 -12.71
CA PRO A 181 -2.03 4.33 -13.27
C PRO A 181 -1.22 3.35 -14.12
N GLU A 182 -0.01 3.75 -14.56
CA GLU A 182 0.92 2.91 -15.32
C GLU A 182 1.70 1.93 -14.43
N THR A 183 1.76 2.14 -13.11
CA THR A 183 2.38 1.20 -12.17
C THR A 183 1.53 -0.07 -12.10
N ASP A 184 2.19 -1.23 -12.05
CA ASP A 184 1.53 -2.51 -11.77
C ASP A 184 0.62 -2.40 -10.54
N PRO A 185 -0.68 -2.74 -10.64
CA PRO A 185 -1.63 -2.64 -9.54
C PRO A 185 -1.15 -3.31 -8.24
N SER A 186 -0.34 -4.36 -8.33
CA SER A 186 0.23 -5.05 -7.19
C SER A 186 1.22 -4.21 -6.37
N ASN A 187 1.83 -3.20 -6.99
CA ASN A 187 2.84 -2.34 -6.37
C ASN A 187 2.32 -0.95 -5.99
N GLN A 188 1.17 -0.50 -6.52
CA GLN A 188 0.68 0.87 -6.34
C GLN A 188 0.55 1.27 -4.85
N ALA A 189 -0.04 0.41 -4.02
CA ALA A 189 -0.19 0.69 -2.59
C ALA A 189 1.16 0.79 -1.86
N ILE A 190 2.11 -0.07 -2.23
CA ILE A 190 3.47 -0.06 -1.67
C ILE A 190 4.21 1.20 -2.11
N GLU A 191 4.09 1.60 -3.37
CA GLU A 191 4.74 2.80 -3.92
C GLU A 191 4.24 4.07 -3.21
N ILE A 192 2.92 4.23 -3.06
CA ILE A 192 2.33 5.37 -2.35
C ILE A 192 2.78 5.36 -0.88
N ALA A 193 2.72 4.21 -0.21
CA ALA A 193 3.10 4.10 1.20
C ALA A 193 4.60 4.39 1.42
N GLN A 194 5.46 3.95 0.50
CA GLN A 194 6.90 4.25 0.52
C GLN A 194 7.15 5.75 0.38
N HIS A 195 6.52 6.38 -0.61
CA HIS A 195 6.64 7.82 -0.83
C HIS A 195 6.18 8.64 0.38
N VAL A 196 5.06 8.24 1.00
CA VAL A 196 4.56 8.86 2.24
C VAL A 196 5.57 8.69 3.39
N SER A 197 6.13 7.49 3.58
CA SER A 197 7.12 7.23 4.63
C SER A 197 8.38 8.07 4.46
N ASP A 198 8.93 8.13 3.23
CA ASP A 198 10.15 8.87 2.94
C ASP A 198 9.95 10.38 3.11
N TRP A 199 8.82 10.91 2.63
CA TRP A 199 8.46 12.32 2.82
C TRP A 199 8.28 12.67 4.30
N LEU A 200 7.60 11.84 5.09
CA LEU A 200 7.42 12.05 6.52
C LEU A 200 8.74 12.06 7.28
N LYS A 201 9.66 11.13 6.97
CA LYS A 201 10.99 11.07 7.58
C LYS A 201 11.79 12.34 7.29
N ALA A 202 11.76 12.82 6.04
CA ALA A 202 12.41 14.07 5.66
C ALA A 202 11.84 15.26 6.45
N ARG A 203 10.51 15.38 6.53
CA ARG A 203 9.84 16.48 7.26
C ARG A 203 10.06 16.40 8.77
N LEU A 204 10.10 15.22 9.35
CA LEU A 204 10.44 15.03 10.77
C LEU A 204 11.89 15.46 11.06
N ALA A 205 12.84 15.13 10.18
CA ALA A 205 14.23 15.54 10.32
C ALA A 205 14.36 17.07 10.30
N GLU A 206 13.73 17.74 9.34
CA GLU A 206 13.69 19.21 9.28
C GLU A 206 13.09 19.83 10.55
N ALA A 207 11.96 19.30 11.03
CA ALA A 207 11.33 19.77 12.25
C ALA A 207 12.23 19.58 13.49
N THR A 208 12.96 18.47 13.55
CA THR A 208 13.91 18.18 14.63
C THR A 208 15.08 19.16 14.63
N GLU A 209 15.60 19.53 13.45
CA GLU A 209 16.67 20.53 13.35
C GLU A 209 16.19 21.94 13.74
N MET A 210 14.98 22.33 13.35
CA MET A 210 14.41 23.60 13.82
C MET A 210 14.24 23.63 15.34
N ALA A 211 13.82 22.51 15.95
CA ALA A 211 13.69 22.38 17.39
C ALA A 211 15.03 22.55 18.11
N LYS A 212 16.11 21.95 17.60
CA LYS A 212 17.47 22.14 18.13
C LYS A 212 17.90 23.61 18.07
N ALA A 213 17.72 24.25 16.91
CA ALA A 213 18.08 25.66 16.70
C ALA A 213 17.27 26.63 17.58
N GLU A 214 16.11 26.21 18.09
CA GLU A 214 15.30 27.00 19.03
C GLU A 214 15.73 26.82 20.50
N LYS A 215 16.42 25.72 20.84
CA LYS A 215 17.03 25.50 22.17
C LYS A 215 18.36 26.23 22.35
N GLU A 216 19.08 26.45 21.26
CA GLU A 216 20.38 27.12 21.26
C GLU A 216 20.29 28.65 21.34
N LYS A 217 19.07 29.21 21.33
CA LYS A 217 18.78 30.65 21.40
C LYS A 217 18.22 31.04 22.76
#